data_AF-A0A7G2CBP9-F1
#
_entry.id   AF-A0A7G2CBP9-F1
#
_cell.length_a   1.000
_cell.length_b   1.000
_cell.length_c   1.000
_cell.angle_alpha   90.00
_cell.angle_beta   90.00
_cell.angle_gamma   90.00
#
_symmetry.space_group_name_H-M   'P 1'
#
loop_
_entity.id
_entity.type
_entity.pdbx_description
1 polymer ?
#
loop_
_entity_poly.entity_id
_entity_poly.type
_entity_poly.pdbx_seq_one_letter_code
_entity_poly.pdbx_strand_id
1 'polypeptide(L)'
;MNPDRPTAESKSYSPNILLQQRVEQLLSAPIDQCFQNNTDGANFIATLHYVDCILQKENNNSNADFRFLLEQEQLQNHKMLLKTVSDMYQECITTSESLASLVRNVDRVESLLFTSQTNKEEEIKKQSEFAAKIKVLSGALKQSETEKVQVEQFQEKYNFGEEDQEKIEKDRISPSYLALYEKLEVIYDQSKDQLLRPTAENNNDNTTTFLETAFGALRMARERIRQYVLDATMYNTDGVNITADLPHLPPLYTRCVVLLKKYEKERIEQELLEETNFLENNNHNNYPEKKKVEVSVLQSKSPLQRIIEEVIKQRKKTVLRRFFQLLMTGVTSTGTSLQNDENENNTIKPLETEIDHPVTFFSELFAFVYQTAVTEEDFMALYTRDDNPKDTSL
;
A
#
# COMPACT_ATOMS: atom_id res chain seq x y z
N MET A 1 81.16 103.58 37.27
CA MET A 1 79.80 103.25 36.78
C MET A 1 79.24 102.16 37.68
N ASN A 2 78.16 102.50 38.38
CA ASN A 2 77.25 101.63 39.15
C ASN A 2 76.45 100.69 38.18
N PRO A 3 75.62 99.70 38.63
CA PRO A 3 75.10 99.51 39.99
C PRO A 3 75.00 98.06 40.55
N ASP A 4 74.94 98.00 41.88
CA ASP A 4 73.98 97.36 42.80
C ASP A 4 73.57 95.86 42.76
N ARG A 5 73.66 95.33 43.99
CA ARG A 5 73.18 94.07 44.59
C ARG A 5 71.71 94.24 45.05
N PRO A 6 70.89 93.18 45.12
CA PRO A 6 69.86 93.09 46.15
C PRO A 6 70.10 91.89 47.07
N THR A 7 70.13 92.20 48.37
CA THR A 7 70.13 91.30 49.51
C THR A 7 68.78 90.59 49.66
N ALA A 8 68.82 89.28 49.91
CA ALA A 8 67.66 88.47 50.26
C ALA A 8 67.20 88.77 51.69
N GLU A 9 66.01 89.36 51.84
CA GLU A 9 65.31 89.50 53.11
C GLU A 9 64.45 88.26 53.37
N SER A 10 64.87 87.43 54.32
CA SER A 10 64.04 86.39 54.92
C SER A 10 62.97 87.03 55.81
N LYS A 11 61.75 87.22 55.29
CA LYS A 11 60.59 87.55 56.12
C LYS A 11 60.20 86.31 56.94
N SER A 12 60.56 86.34 58.23
CA SER A 12 60.03 85.46 59.27
C SER A 12 58.54 85.76 59.45
N TYR A 13 57.67 85.03 58.73
CA TYR A 13 56.24 85.01 59.03
C TYR A 13 56.00 84.17 60.29
N SER A 14 55.31 84.76 61.27
CA SER A 14 54.84 84.04 62.45
C SER A 14 54.03 82.81 62.00
N PRO A 15 54.29 81.60 62.54
CA PRO A 15 53.58 80.38 62.18
C PRO A 15 52.05 80.49 62.28
N ASN A 16 51.57 81.38 63.16
CA ASN A 16 50.13 81.60 63.37
C ASN A 16 49.42 82.26 62.19
N ILE A 17 50.08 83.11 61.41
CA ILE A 17 49.43 83.78 60.27
C ILE A 17 49.26 82.82 59.09
N LEU A 18 50.26 81.97 58.84
CA LEU A 18 50.19 80.93 57.81
C LEU A 18 49.18 79.84 58.18
N LEU A 19 49.02 79.52 59.48
CA LEU A 19 47.99 78.60 59.96
C LEU A 19 46.59 79.20 59.83
N GLN A 20 46.39 80.45 60.23
CA GLN A 20 45.11 81.13 60.13
C GLN A 20 44.65 81.28 58.68
N GLN A 21 45.57 81.63 57.78
CA GLN A 21 45.29 81.76 56.35
C GLN A 21 44.99 80.40 55.68
N ARG A 22 45.58 79.30 56.18
CA ARG A 22 45.33 77.95 55.68
C ARG A 22 44.05 77.35 56.24
N VAL A 23 43.68 77.70 57.47
CA VAL A 23 42.37 77.37 58.06
C VAL A 23 41.25 78.14 57.33
N GLU A 24 41.41 79.43 57.05
CA GLU A 24 40.43 80.20 56.26
C GLU A 24 40.29 79.68 54.81
N GLN A 25 41.38 79.22 54.19
CA GLN A 25 41.33 78.57 52.87
C GLN A 25 40.63 77.21 52.89
N LEU A 26 40.75 76.45 53.98
CA LEU A 26 40.07 75.17 54.14
C LEU A 26 38.59 75.32 54.53
N LEU A 27 38.25 76.39 55.26
CA LEU A 27 36.87 76.73 55.64
C LEU A 27 36.07 77.39 54.50
N SER A 28 36.74 78.00 53.52
CA SER A 28 36.10 78.62 52.35
C SER A 28 35.96 77.69 51.14
N ALA A 29 36.51 76.48 51.20
CA ALA A 29 36.38 75.49 50.13
C ALA A 29 35.01 74.78 50.23
N PRO A 30 34.25 74.66 49.12
CA PRO A 30 32.97 73.95 49.12
C PRO A 30 33.19 72.48 49.46
N ILE A 31 32.45 71.98 50.45
CA ILE A 31 32.55 70.63 51.02
C ILE A 31 32.48 69.54 49.94
N ASP A 32 31.81 69.80 48.81
CA ASP A 32 31.68 68.91 47.67
C ASP A 32 33.02 68.54 46.99
N GLN A 33 34.08 69.35 47.15
CA GLN A 33 35.42 69.04 46.63
C GLN A 33 36.26 68.14 47.55
N CYS A 34 35.91 68.04 48.84
CA CYS A 34 36.69 67.25 49.81
C CYS A 34 36.34 65.75 49.82
N PHE A 35 35.28 65.33 49.12
CA PHE A 35 34.81 63.94 49.14
C PHE A 35 35.00 63.18 47.81
N GLN A 36 35.58 63.82 46.78
CA GLN A 36 35.76 63.17 45.46
C GLN A 36 36.95 62.21 45.41
N ASN A 37 37.89 62.25 46.37
CA ASN A 37 38.99 61.29 46.47
C ASN A 37 39.01 60.64 47.86
N ASN A 38 39.10 59.30 47.92
CA ASN A 38 39.17 58.51 49.16
C ASN A 38 40.32 58.91 50.12
N THR A 39 41.30 59.68 49.65
CA THR A 39 42.41 60.24 50.46
C THR A 39 42.03 61.50 51.24
N ASP A 40 40.94 62.19 50.87
CA ASP A 40 40.61 63.51 51.41
C ASP A 40 39.72 63.44 52.68
N GLY A 41 38.93 62.37 52.83
CA GLY A 41 38.21 62.10 54.08
C GLY A 41 39.14 61.82 55.27
N ALA A 42 40.28 61.16 55.05
CA ALA A 42 41.31 60.95 56.06
C ALA A 42 42.00 62.27 56.46
N ASN A 43 42.21 63.17 55.49
CA ASN A 43 42.75 64.51 55.74
C ASN A 43 41.76 65.41 56.50
N PHE A 44 40.46 65.29 56.25
CA PHE A 44 39.42 66.01 56.99
C PHE A 44 39.36 65.55 58.47
N ILE A 45 39.38 64.24 58.72
CA ILE A 45 39.41 63.67 60.08
C ILE A 45 40.71 64.07 60.80
N ALA A 46 41.86 64.05 60.12
CA ALA A 46 43.14 64.49 60.69
C ALA A 46 43.13 66.00 61.03
N THR A 47 42.47 66.83 60.22
CA THR A 47 42.34 68.27 60.46
C THR A 47 41.40 68.56 61.63
N LEU A 48 40.26 67.85 61.73
CA LEU A 48 39.37 67.94 62.90
C LEU A 48 40.07 67.52 64.19
N HIS A 49 40.82 66.42 64.17
CA HIS A 49 41.60 65.93 65.32
C HIS A 49 42.72 66.90 65.72
N TYR A 50 43.32 67.61 64.76
CA TYR A 50 44.33 68.64 65.01
C TYR A 50 43.74 69.90 65.65
N VAL A 51 42.56 70.33 65.20
CA VAL A 51 41.81 71.46 65.80
C VAL A 51 41.38 71.12 67.23
N ASP A 52 40.92 69.89 67.47
CA ASP A 52 40.54 69.41 68.81
C ASP A 52 41.73 69.40 69.79
N CYS A 53 42.91 69.02 69.29
CA CYS A 53 44.17 69.08 70.04
C CYS A 53 44.64 70.51 70.36
N ILE A 54 44.34 71.50 69.51
CA ILE A 54 44.64 72.92 69.78
C ILE A 54 43.69 73.46 70.86
N LEU A 55 42.41 73.09 70.81
CA LEU A 55 41.39 73.53 71.79
C LEU A 55 41.62 73.00 73.21
N GLN A 56 42.18 71.79 73.35
CA GLN A 56 42.57 71.23 74.64
C GLN A 56 43.79 71.93 75.27
N LYS A 57 44.62 72.60 74.46
CA LYS A 57 45.88 73.21 74.91
C LYS A 57 45.73 74.65 75.41
N GLU A 58 44.68 75.37 75.00
CA GLU A 58 44.36 76.73 75.44
C GLU A 58 43.25 76.74 76.49
N ASN A 59 43.58 76.36 77.73
CA ASN A 59 42.65 76.31 78.86
C ASN A 59 42.75 77.58 79.73
N ASN A 60 42.54 78.76 79.12
CA ASN A 60 42.47 80.04 79.82
C ASN A 60 41.07 80.67 79.65
N ASN A 61 40.48 81.11 80.76
CA ASN A 61 39.07 81.48 80.97
C ASN A 61 38.49 82.68 80.17
N SER A 62 39.02 83.05 79.00
CA SER A 62 38.49 84.18 78.19
C SER A 62 38.00 83.80 76.79
N ASN A 63 37.83 82.52 76.47
CA ASN A 63 37.59 82.06 75.09
C ASN A 63 36.30 81.22 74.92
N ALA A 64 35.32 81.40 75.82
CA ALA A 64 34.05 80.66 75.79
C ALA A 64 33.24 80.93 74.52
N ASP A 65 33.21 82.19 74.06
CA ASP A 65 32.47 82.58 72.84
C ASP A 65 33.09 81.97 71.57
N PHE A 66 34.43 81.87 71.50
CA PHE A 66 35.12 81.23 70.38
C PHE A 66 34.88 79.72 70.34
N ARG A 67 34.94 79.03 71.49
CA ARG A 67 34.58 77.61 71.58
C ARG A 67 33.13 77.36 71.15
N PHE A 68 32.20 78.21 71.58
CA PHE A 68 30.80 78.11 71.18
C PHE A 68 30.60 78.25 69.66
N LEU A 69 31.26 79.23 69.01
CA LEU A 69 31.21 79.41 67.56
C LEU A 69 31.78 78.19 66.82
N LEU A 70 32.88 77.63 67.31
CA LEU A 70 33.54 76.47 66.71
C LEU A 70 32.72 75.18 66.87
N GLU A 71 32.11 74.98 68.04
CA GLU A 71 31.15 73.89 68.27
C GLU A 71 29.91 74.02 67.39
N GLN A 72 29.41 75.25 67.20
CA GLN A 72 28.26 75.51 66.32
C GLN A 72 28.59 75.22 64.85
N GLU A 73 29.78 75.59 64.39
CA GLU A 73 30.27 75.32 63.03
C GLU A 73 30.54 73.82 62.83
N GLN A 74 31.17 73.14 63.78
CA GLN A 74 31.34 71.68 63.76
C GLN A 74 29.98 70.96 63.70
N LEU A 75 28.99 71.44 64.46
CA LEU A 75 27.64 70.89 64.44
C LEU A 75 26.94 71.13 63.09
N GLN A 76 27.12 72.30 62.47
CA GLN A 76 26.60 72.56 61.12
C GLN A 76 27.27 71.69 60.07
N ASN A 77 28.60 71.54 60.13
CA ASN A 77 29.35 70.67 59.22
C ASN A 77 28.94 69.21 59.37
N HIS A 78 28.74 68.72 60.59
CA HIS A 78 28.19 67.38 60.83
C HIS A 78 26.78 67.22 60.28
N LYS A 79 25.90 68.21 60.48
CA LYS A 79 24.53 68.19 59.93
C LYS A 79 24.54 68.18 58.40
N MET A 80 25.41 68.97 57.78
CA MET A 80 25.57 69.01 56.33
C MET A 80 26.11 67.69 55.79
N LEU A 81 27.15 67.13 56.42
CA LEU A 81 27.70 65.83 56.06
C LEU A 81 26.66 64.71 56.18
N LEU A 82 25.92 64.65 57.29
CA LEU A 82 24.86 63.67 57.50
C LEU A 82 23.75 63.80 56.45
N LYS A 83 23.42 65.04 56.04
CA LYS A 83 22.47 65.29 54.96
C LYS A 83 23.00 64.78 53.62
N THR A 84 24.23 65.12 53.25
CA THR A 84 24.86 64.66 52.00
C THR A 84 24.95 63.13 51.94
N VAL A 85 25.35 62.49 53.04
CA VAL A 85 25.40 61.02 53.13
C VAL A 85 24.01 60.39 53.04
N SER A 86 23.00 61.01 53.66
CA SER A 86 21.60 60.57 53.54
C SER A 86 21.08 60.69 52.11
N ASP A 87 21.38 61.79 51.43
CA ASP A 87 20.98 62.04 50.04
C ASP A 87 21.66 61.03 49.10
N MET A 88 22.96 60.77 49.28
CA MET A 88 23.69 59.72 48.55
C MET A 88 23.14 58.32 48.80
N TYR A 89 22.78 58.01 50.05
CA TYR A 89 22.18 56.71 50.39
C TYR A 89 20.82 56.54 49.72
N GLN A 90 20.01 57.60 49.68
CA GLN A 90 18.72 57.58 49.00
C GLN A 90 18.89 57.41 47.48
N GLU A 91 19.87 58.08 46.87
CA GLU A 91 20.22 57.89 45.46
C GLU A 91 20.67 56.44 45.18
N CYS A 92 21.49 55.86 46.07
CA CYS A 92 21.92 54.46 46.00
C CYS A 92 20.72 53.48 46.09
N ILE A 93 19.73 53.76 46.95
CA ILE A 93 18.50 52.96 47.00
C ILE A 93 17.73 53.06 45.68
N THR A 94 17.51 54.27 45.17
CA THR A 94 16.74 54.45 43.92
C THR A 94 17.42 53.80 42.71
N THR A 95 18.74 53.87 42.63
CA THR A 95 19.52 53.21 41.57
C THR A 95 19.49 51.69 41.72
N SER A 96 19.56 51.16 42.95
CA SER A 96 19.39 49.73 43.24
C SER A 96 18.00 49.22 42.85
N GLU A 97 16.93 49.97 43.15
CA GLU A 97 15.57 49.64 42.74
C GLU A 97 15.40 49.65 41.21
N SER A 98 15.98 50.65 40.55
CA SER A 98 16.01 50.72 39.08
C SER A 98 16.76 49.52 38.48
N LEU A 99 17.91 49.15 39.05
CA LEU A 99 18.69 47.99 38.62
C LEU A 99 17.90 46.68 38.83
N ALA A 100 17.23 46.52 39.97
CA ALA A 100 16.37 45.37 40.23
C ALA A 100 15.21 45.28 39.23
N SER A 101 14.63 46.42 38.82
CA SER A 101 13.60 46.46 37.78
C SER A 101 14.14 46.06 36.41
N LEU A 102 15.36 46.48 36.08
CA LEU A 102 16.04 46.13 34.84
C LEU A 102 16.34 44.63 34.77
N VAL A 103 16.85 44.04 35.85
CA VAL A 103 17.11 42.59 35.94
C VAL A 103 15.83 41.81 35.69
N ARG A 104 14.72 42.18 36.34
CA ARG A 104 13.42 41.51 36.09
C ARG A 104 12.95 41.63 34.65
N ASN A 105 13.20 42.77 34.00
CA ASN A 105 12.86 42.95 32.59
C ASN A 105 13.71 42.08 31.67
N VAL A 106 15.00 41.92 31.97
CA VAL A 106 15.90 41.01 31.24
C VAL A 106 15.44 39.57 31.39
N ASP A 107 15.17 39.11 32.61
CA ASP A 107 14.66 37.75 32.88
C ASP A 107 13.35 37.49 32.11
N ARG A 108 12.46 38.49 32.08
CA ARG A 108 11.20 38.41 31.31
C ARG A 108 11.47 38.29 29.81
N VAL A 109 12.36 39.10 29.24
CA VAL A 109 12.70 39.01 27.81
C VAL A 109 13.35 37.69 27.47
N GLU A 110 14.24 37.17 28.33
CA GLU A 110 14.86 35.87 28.17
C GLU A 110 13.81 34.74 28.16
N SER A 111 12.84 34.78 29.08
CA SER A 111 11.72 33.82 29.09
C SER A 111 10.86 33.88 27.82
N LEU A 112 10.62 35.08 27.29
CA LEU A 112 9.88 35.28 26.04
C LEU A 112 10.68 34.79 24.82
N LEU A 113 11.99 34.98 24.82
CA LEU A 113 12.87 34.46 23.77
C LEU A 113 12.86 32.92 23.76
N PHE A 114 12.99 32.32 24.94
CA PHE A 114 13.00 30.85 25.08
C PHE A 114 11.68 30.23 24.60
N THR A 115 10.55 30.80 25.01
CA THR A 115 9.21 30.34 24.56
C THR A 115 8.98 30.56 23.06
N SER A 116 9.47 31.67 22.50
CA SER A 116 9.40 31.89 21.05
C SER A 116 10.25 30.87 20.27
N GLN A 117 11.40 30.46 20.82
CA GLN A 117 12.29 29.50 20.18
C GLN A 117 11.71 28.09 20.21
N THR A 118 11.14 27.65 21.34
CA THR A 118 10.46 26.34 21.43
C THR A 118 9.27 26.25 20.48
N ASN A 119 8.48 27.31 20.35
CA ASN A 119 7.34 27.34 19.41
C ASN A 119 7.81 27.20 17.96
N LYS A 120 8.94 27.84 17.60
CA LYS A 120 9.50 27.74 16.25
C LYS A 120 10.02 26.33 15.95
N GLU A 121 10.64 25.67 16.93
CA GLU A 121 11.07 24.27 16.81
C GLU A 121 9.88 23.31 16.63
N GLU A 122 8.78 23.52 17.36
CA GLU A 122 7.54 22.77 17.16
C GLU A 122 6.93 23.00 15.76
N GLU A 123 6.93 24.24 15.25
CA GLU A 123 6.47 24.54 13.90
C GLU A 123 7.33 23.86 12.83
N ILE A 124 8.66 23.89 12.98
CA ILE A 124 9.59 23.19 12.07
C ILE A 124 9.31 21.68 12.08
N LYS A 125 9.06 21.09 13.25
CA LYS A 125 8.71 19.67 13.37
C LYS A 125 7.39 19.36 12.66
N LYS A 126 6.35 20.18 12.87
CA LYS A 126 5.05 20.04 12.18
C LYS A 126 5.18 20.17 10.66
N GLN A 127 6.00 21.11 10.17
CA GLN A 127 6.28 21.26 8.73
C GLN A 127 7.02 20.04 8.16
N SER A 128 8.00 19.50 8.88
CA SER A 128 8.71 18.25 8.52
C SER A 128 7.76 17.06 8.41
N GLU A 129 6.88 16.87 9.39
CA GLU A 129 5.87 15.80 9.39
C GLU A 129 4.89 15.96 8.21
N PHE A 130 4.48 17.19 7.90
CA PHE A 130 3.63 17.49 6.76
C PHE A 130 4.33 17.19 5.42
N ALA A 131 5.61 17.56 5.28
CA ALA A 131 6.41 17.24 4.10
C ALA A 131 6.58 15.72 3.91
N ALA A 132 6.77 14.96 5.00
CA ALA A 132 6.81 13.51 4.96
C ALA A 132 5.47 12.92 4.49
N LYS A 133 4.33 13.43 4.99
CA LYS A 133 2.99 13.02 4.52
C LYS A 133 2.78 13.32 3.05
N ILE A 134 3.16 14.51 2.56
CA ILE A 134 3.08 14.86 1.13
C ILE A 134 3.91 13.88 0.30
N LYS A 135 5.10 13.51 0.76
CA LYS A 135 5.96 12.55 0.04
C LYS A 135 5.32 11.17 -0.07
N VAL A 136 4.72 10.68 1.01
CA VAL A 136 3.99 9.40 1.03
C VAL A 136 2.79 9.44 0.08
N LEU A 137 1.96 10.50 0.17
CA LEU A 137 0.79 10.67 -0.70
C LEU A 137 1.18 10.82 -2.18
N SER A 138 2.26 11.55 -2.48
CA SER A 138 2.77 11.67 -3.85
C SER A 138 3.28 10.34 -4.40
N GLY A 139 3.90 9.50 -3.55
CA GLY A 139 4.29 8.14 -3.91
C GLY A 139 3.09 7.25 -4.23
N ALA A 140 2.07 7.27 -3.36
CA ALA A 140 0.83 6.52 -3.57
C ALA A 140 0.07 6.97 -4.83
N LEU A 141 0.03 8.29 -5.10
CA LEU A 141 -0.60 8.83 -6.31
C LEU A 141 0.09 8.33 -7.59
N LYS A 142 1.43 8.36 -7.62
CA LYS A 142 2.19 7.85 -8.77
C LYS A 142 1.95 6.35 -9.00
N GLN A 143 1.89 5.58 -7.92
CA GLN A 143 1.58 4.16 -8.01
C GLN A 143 0.17 3.93 -8.59
N SER A 144 -0.84 4.64 -8.06
CA SER A 144 -2.21 4.56 -8.59
C SER A 144 -2.30 4.98 -10.06
N GLU A 145 -1.55 6.00 -10.48
CA GLU A 145 -1.50 6.43 -11.89
C GLU A 145 -0.85 5.35 -12.78
N THR A 146 0.22 4.69 -12.33
CA THR A 146 0.81 3.57 -13.08
C THR A 146 -0.12 2.36 -13.16
N GLU A 147 -0.88 2.08 -12.10
CA GLU A 147 -1.87 1.00 -12.09
C GLU A 147 -3.03 1.32 -13.05
N LYS A 148 -3.51 2.57 -13.10
CA LYS A 148 -4.53 3.02 -14.04
C LYS A 148 -4.12 2.79 -15.50
N VAL A 149 -2.89 3.15 -15.86
CA VAL A 149 -2.36 2.94 -17.22
C VAL A 149 -2.29 1.45 -17.57
N GLN A 150 -1.90 0.59 -16.61
CA GLN A 150 -1.89 -0.86 -16.83
C GLN A 150 -3.29 -1.41 -17.08
N VAL A 151 -4.29 -0.91 -16.36
CA VAL A 151 -5.70 -1.30 -16.53
C VAL A 151 -6.24 -0.83 -17.88
N GLU A 152 -5.94 0.41 -18.29
CA GLU A 152 -6.33 0.94 -19.60
C GLU A 152 -5.70 0.13 -20.75
N GLN A 153 -4.41 -0.19 -20.66
CA GLN A 153 -3.72 -1.05 -21.63
C GLN A 153 -4.28 -2.46 -21.66
N PHE A 154 -4.70 -3.01 -20.51
CA PHE A 154 -5.36 -4.29 -20.43
C PHE A 154 -6.71 -4.27 -21.13
N GLN A 155 -7.53 -3.26 -20.87
CA GLN A 155 -8.83 -3.08 -21.54
C GLN A 155 -8.66 -2.95 -23.05
N GLU A 156 -7.71 -2.13 -23.52
CA GLU A 156 -7.45 -1.93 -24.95
C GLU A 156 -6.99 -3.22 -25.64
N LYS A 157 -6.12 -3.99 -24.98
CA LYS A 157 -5.56 -5.24 -25.53
C LYS A 157 -6.56 -6.39 -25.53
N TYR A 158 -7.46 -6.42 -24.56
CA TYR A 158 -8.41 -7.53 -24.35
C TYR A 158 -9.86 -7.07 -24.46
N ASN A 159 -10.16 -6.26 -25.47
CA ASN A 159 -11.53 -5.90 -25.84
C ASN A 159 -12.35 -7.16 -26.14
N PHE A 160 -13.04 -7.66 -25.12
CA PHE A 160 -14.17 -8.56 -25.21
C PHE A 160 -15.42 -7.69 -25.10
N GLY A 161 -15.91 -7.24 -26.25
CA GLY A 161 -17.06 -6.35 -26.33
C GLY A 161 -18.38 -7.11 -26.44
N GLU A 162 -19.48 -6.35 -26.46
CA GLU A 162 -20.83 -6.89 -26.66
C GLU A 162 -20.96 -7.72 -27.95
N GLU A 163 -20.21 -7.38 -29.00
CA GLU A 163 -20.19 -8.13 -30.27
C GLU A 163 -19.63 -9.56 -30.09
N ASP A 164 -18.55 -9.72 -29.30
CA ASP A 164 -17.97 -11.03 -29.02
C ASP A 164 -18.90 -11.83 -28.10
N GLN A 165 -19.59 -11.17 -27.16
CA GLN A 165 -20.60 -11.81 -26.33
C GLN A 165 -21.82 -12.28 -27.16
N GLU A 166 -22.31 -11.46 -28.08
CA GLU A 166 -23.42 -11.83 -28.96
C GLU A 166 -23.07 -13.04 -29.84
N LYS A 167 -21.83 -13.12 -30.34
CA LYS A 167 -21.33 -14.30 -31.06
C LYS A 167 -21.36 -15.54 -30.18
N ILE A 168 -20.94 -15.46 -28.91
CA ILE A 168 -21.00 -16.62 -27.99
C ILE A 168 -22.44 -17.06 -27.74
N GLU A 169 -23.37 -16.13 -27.63
CA GLU A 169 -24.78 -16.40 -27.30
C GLU A 169 -25.58 -16.91 -28.50
N LYS A 170 -25.33 -16.41 -29.71
CA LYS A 170 -26.20 -16.65 -30.88
C LYS A 170 -25.56 -17.49 -31.98
N ASP A 171 -24.23 -17.45 -32.17
CA ASP A 171 -23.61 -18.14 -33.31
C ASP A 171 -23.68 -19.66 -33.20
N ARG A 172 -23.57 -20.33 -34.35
CA ARG A 172 -23.41 -21.78 -34.41
C ARG A 172 -21.98 -22.17 -34.04
N ILE A 173 -21.84 -23.33 -33.41
CA ILE A 173 -20.53 -23.89 -33.09
C ILE A 173 -19.79 -24.20 -34.41
N SER A 174 -18.69 -23.50 -34.57
CA SER A 174 -17.86 -23.43 -35.77
C SER A 174 -16.40 -23.25 -35.33
N PRO A 175 -15.40 -23.45 -36.21
CA PRO A 175 -14.00 -23.23 -35.87
C PRO A 175 -13.73 -21.82 -35.34
N SER A 176 -14.42 -20.80 -35.87
CA SER A 176 -14.34 -19.42 -35.38
C SER A 176 -14.93 -19.25 -33.98
N TYR A 177 -16.01 -19.97 -33.65
CA TYR A 177 -16.57 -20.00 -32.29
C TYR A 177 -15.57 -20.57 -31.28
N LEU A 178 -14.88 -21.66 -31.64
CA LEU A 178 -13.87 -22.26 -30.76
C LEU A 178 -12.63 -21.37 -30.58
N ALA A 179 -12.21 -20.66 -31.64
CA ALA A 179 -11.13 -19.68 -31.52
C ALA A 179 -11.51 -18.51 -30.58
N LEU A 180 -12.77 -18.08 -30.62
CA LEU A 180 -13.32 -17.07 -29.71
C LEU A 180 -13.37 -17.58 -28.26
N TYR A 181 -13.76 -18.85 -28.05
CA TYR A 181 -13.73 -19.50 -26.75
C TYR A 181 -12.31 -19.56 -26.16
N GLU A 182 -11.32 -19.98 -26.96
CA GLU A 182 -9.91 -20.03 -26.54
C GLU A 182 -9.36 -18.64 -26.21
N LYS A 183 -9.71 -17.62 -27.03
CA LYS A 183 -9.38 -16.21 -26.73
C LYS A 183 -9.99 -15.79 -25.38
N LEU A 184 -11.25 -16.14 -25.12
CA LEU A 184 -11.94 -15.78 -23.88
C LEU A 184 -11.33 -16.48 -22.65
N GLU A 185 -10.86 -17.72 -22.81
CA GLU A 185 -10.17 -18.47 -21.76
C GLU A 185 -8.85 -17.77 -21.35
N VAL A 186 -8.05 -17.35 -22.34
CA VAL A 186 -6.82 -16.58 -22.09
C VAL A 186 -7.13 -15.25 -21.40
N ILE A 187 -8.21 -14.58 -21.79
CA ILE A 187 -8.64 -13.32 -21.17
C ILE A 187 -9.05 -13.55 -19.70
N TYR A 188 -9.81 -14.60 -19.42
CA TYR A 188 -10.24 -14.95 -18.07
C TYR A 188 -9.06 -15.27 -17.16
N ASP A 189 -8.12 -16.10 -17.61
CA ASP A 189 -6.93 -16.48 -16.82
C ASP A 189 -6.08 -15.25 -16.47
N GLN A 190 -5.86 -14.36 -17.45
CA GLN A 190 -5.08 -13.15 -17.21
C GLN A 190 -5.81 -12.14 -16.31
N SER A 191 -7.14 -12.06 -16.41
CA SER A 191 -7.95 -11.23 -15.52
C SER A 191 -7.91 -11.76 -14.08
N LYS A 192 -7.98 -13.09 -13.92
CA LYS A 192 -7.86 -13.78 -12.63
C LYS A 192 -6.48 -13.53 -12.00
N ASP A 193 -5.40 -13.66 -12.77
CA ASP A 193 -4.03 -13.42 -12.29
C ASP A 193 -3.80 -11.97 -11.85
N GLN A 194 -4.43 -11.00 -12.53
CA GLN A 194 -4.35 -9.59 -12.14
C GLN A 194 -5.10 -9.32 -10.83
N LEU A 195 -6.26 -9.95 -10.64
CA LEU A 195 -7.07 -9.78 -9.44
C LEU A 195 -6.45 -10.46 -8.20
N LEU A 196 -5.67 -11.52 -8.40
CA LEU A 196 -4.92 -12.21 -7.35
C LEU A 196 -3.63 -11.49 -6.91
N ARG A 197 -3.24 -10.37 -7.54
CA ARG A 197 -2.04 -9.63 -7.10
C ARG A 197 -2.31 -8.91 -5.78
N PRO A 198 -1.45 -9.08 -4.75
CA PRO A 198 -1.67 -8.58 -3.40
C PRO A 198 -1.67 -7.04 -3.27
N THR A 199 -1.34 -6.30 -4.33
CA THR A 199 -1.43 -4.83 -4.35
C THR A 199 -2.84 -4.32 -4.73
N ALA A 200 -3.77 -5.19 -5.11
CA ALA A 200 -5.11 -4.83 -5.57
C ALA A 200 -6.15 -4.62 -4.45
N GLU A 201 -5.73 -4.35 -3.20
CA GLU A 201 -6.64 -4.19 -2.05
C GLU A 201 -7.63 -3.01 -2.18
N ASN A 202 -7.51 -2.14 -3.20
CA ASN A 202 -8.41 -1.00 -3.36
C ASN A 202 -8.96 -0.70 -4.76
N ASN A 203 -8.59 -1.39 -5.84
CA ASN A 203 -9.03 -0.97 -7.17
C ASN A 203 -9.22 -2.13 -8.15
N ASN A 204 -10.47 -2.50 -8.40
CA ASN A 204 -11.17 -2.13 -9.63
C ASN A 204 -12.48 -2.91 -9.73
N ASP A 205 -13.60 -2.29 -9.35
CA ASP A 205 -14.94 -2.80 -9.69
C ASP A 205 -15.04 -3.13 -11.19
N ASN A 206 -14.32 -2.41 -12.04
CA ASN A 206 -14.21 -2.66 -13.48
C ASN A 206 -13.51 -3.98 -13.83
N THR A 207 -12.50 -4.40 -13.09
CA THR A 207 -11.81 -5.68 -13.33
C THR A 207 -12.65 -6.84 -12.82
N THR A 208 -13.33 -6.68 -11.69
CA THR A 208 -14.27 -7.67 -11.16
C THR A 208 -15.46 -7.88 -12.10
N THR A 209 -16.11 -6.80 -12.55
CA THR A 209 -17.23 -6.88 -13.50
C THR A 209 -16.79 -7.47 -14.85
N PHE A 210 -15.59 -7.14 -15.33
CA PHE A 210 -15.03 -7.75 -16.53
C PHE A 210 -14.78 -9.25 -16.35
N LEU A 211 -14.22 -9.67 -15.20
CA LEU A 211 -14.02 -11.08 -14.86
C LEU A 211 -15.34 -11.84 -14.79
N GLU A 212 -16.35 -11.28 -14.14
CA GLU A 212 -17.70 -11.86 -14.04
C GLU A 212 -18.35 -12.02 -15.42
N THR A 213 -18.20 -11.01 -16.29
CA THR A 213 -18.72 -11.04 -17.67
C THR A 213 -18.03 -12.12 -18.49
N ALA A 214 -16.69 -12.18 -18.44
CA ALA A 214 -15.91 -13.20 -19.13
C ALA A 214 -16.23 -14.61 -18.62
N PHE A 215 -16.38 -14.77 -17.30
CA PHE A 215 -16.77 -16.04 -16.68
C PHE A 215 -18.19 -16.47 -17.10
N GLY A 216 -19.15 -15.54 -17.12
CA GLY A 216 -20.51 -15.80 -17.59
C GLY A 216 -20.53 -16.26 -19.05
N ALA A 217 -19.79 -15.57 -19.92
CA ALA A 217 -19.65 -15.93 -21.32
C ALA A 217 -18.96 -17.31 -21.49
N LEU A 218 -17.90 -17.62 -20.74
CA LEU A 218 -17.26 -18.93 -20.75
C LEU A 218 -18.22 -20.04 -20.33
N ARG A 219 -19.00 -19.81 -19.27
CA ARG A 219 -19.99 -20.78 -18.79
C ARG A 219 -21.05 -21.06 -19.85
N MET A 220 -21.57 -20.03 -20.50
CA MET A 220 -22.52 -20.18 -21.60
C MET A 220 -21.90 -20.94 -22.77
N ALA A 221 -20.68 -20.59 -23.16
CA ALA A 221 -19.98 -21.26 -24.25
C ALA A 221 -19.77 -22.76 -23.97
N ARG A 222 -19.35 -23.11 -22.75
CA ARG A 222 -19.19 -24.50 -22.29
C ARG A 222 -20.49 -25.29 -22.39
N GLU A 223 -21.62 -24.71 -21.97
CA GLU A 223 -22.92 -25.38 -22.05
C GLU A 223 -23.38 -25.56 -23.51
N ARG A 224 -23.13 -24.58 -24.39
CA ARG A 224 -23.45 -24.74 -25.83
C ARG A 224 -22.59 -25.83 -26.48
N ILE A 225 -21.30 -25.88 -26.17
CA ILE A 225 -20.40 -26.95 -26.64
C ILE A 225 -20.92 -28.32 -26.21
N ARG A 226 -21.35 -28.43 -24.95
CA ARG A 226 -21.98 -29.64 -24.43
C ARG A 226 -23.25 -30.03 -25.20
N GLN A 227 -24.16 -29.08 -25.42
CA GLN A 227 -25.39 -29.32 -26.17
C GLN A 227 -25.08 -29.78 -27.60
N TYR A 228 -24.12 -29.15 -28.27
CA TYR A 228 -23.69 -29.58 -29.60
C TYR A 228 -23.13 -31.00 -29.63
N VAL A 229 -22.31 -31.40 -28.65
CA VAL A 229 -21.81 -32.78 -28.56
C VAL A 229 -22.96 -33.77 -28.39
N LEU A 230 -23.97 -33.45 -27.57
CA LEU A 230 -25.16 -34.28 -27.39
C LEU A 230 -26.00 -34.33 -28.68
N ASP A 231 -26.30 -33.20 -29.30
CA ASP A 231 -27.10 -33.13 -30.52
C ASP A 231 -26.42 -33.83 -31.69
N ALA A 232 -25.11 -33.61 -31.89
CA ALA A 232 -24.33 -34.29 -32.92
C ALA A 232 -24.32 -35.82 -32.75
N THR A 233 -24.42 -36.32 -31.51
CA THR A 233 -24.58 -37.77 -31.26
C THR A 233 -25.97 -38.29 -31.57
N MET A 234 -27.00 -37.44 -31.56
CA MET A 234 -28.38 -37.82 -31.88
C MET A 234 -28.64 -37.84 -33.39
N TYR A 235 -28.13 -36.87 -34.14
CA TYR A 235 -28.37 -36.77 -35.60
C TYR A 235 -27.79 -37.93 -36.41
N ASN A 236 -26.77 -38.61 -35.91
CA ASN A 236 -26.18 -39.79 -36.57
C ASN A 236 -26.96 -41.10 -36.34
N THR A 237 -28.11 -41.06 -35.66
CA THR A 237 -28.86 -42.28 -35.28
C THR A 237 -30.02 -42.64 -36.22
N ASP A 238 -30.37 -41.76 -37.17
CA ASP A 238 -31.44 -41.96 -38.14
C ASP A 238 -30.94 -42.43 -39.53
N GLY A 239 -29.61 -42.46 -39.75
CA GLY A 239 -29.00 -43.01 -40.95
C GLY A 239 -28.95 -44.54 -40.93
N VAL A 240 -29.32 -45.19 -42.03
CA VAL A 240 -29.34 -46.66 -42.22
C VAL A 240 -27.92 -47.28 -42.19
N ASN A 241 -26.86 -46.47 -42.10
CA ASN A 241 -25.49 -46.88 -42.35
C ASN A 241 -24.51 -46.49 -41.23
N ILE A 242 -24.62 -47.09 -40.05
CA ILE A 242 -23.67 -46.86 -38.92
C ILE A 242 -22.22 -47.19 -39.31
N THR A 243 -22.01 -48.11 -40.26
CA THR A 243 -20.69 -48.56 -40.74
C THR A 243 -20.13 -47.74 -41.91
N ALA A 244 -20.95 -46.95 -42.62
CA ALA A 244 -20.50 -46.09 -43.73
C ALA A 244 -20.58 -44.59 -43.37
N ASP A 245 -21.43 -44.20 -42.42
CA ASP A 245 -21.63 -42.84 -41.91
C ASP A 245 -20.77 -42.54 -40.66
N LEU A 246 -19.71 -43.32 -40.43
CA LEU A 246 -18.56 -42.91 -39.63
C LEU A 246 -17.38 -42.39 -40.50
N PRO A 247 -17.56 -41.53 -41.54
CA PRO A 247 -16.43 -40.96 -42.24
C PRO A 247 -15.88 -39.83 -41.38
N HIS A 248 -15.04 -40.18 -40.39
CA HIS A 248 -14.41 -39.23 -39.46
C HIS A 248 -15.43 -38.47 -38.62
N LEU A 249 -15.37 -38.61 -37.28
CA LEU A 249 -16.01 -37.58 -36.47
C LEU A 249 -15.49 -36.22 -36.96
N PRO A 250 -16.38 -35.25 -37.27
CA PRO A 250 -15.93 -33.96 -37.77
C PRO A 250 -14.84 -33.44 -36.83
N PRO A 251 -13.70 -32.93 -37.34
CA PRO A 251 -12.61 -32.41 -36.51
C PRO A 251 -13.10 -31.44 -35.42
N LEU A 252 -14.20 -30.73 -35.71
CA LEU A 252 -14.94 -29.88 -34.80
C LEU A 252 -15.50 -30.62 -33.56
N TYR A 253 -16.08 -31.80 -33.74
CA TYR A 253 -16.62 -32.64 -32.66
C TYR A 253 -15.50 -33.12 -31.73
N THR A 254 -14.41 -33.65 -32.31
CA THR A 254 -13.26 -34.11 -31.51
C THR A 254 -12.66 -32.96 -30.71
N ARG A 255 -12.52 -31.78 -31.31
CA ARG A 255 -12.05 -30.58 -30.60
C ARG A 255 -13.00 -30.17 -29.46
N CYS A 256 -14.31 -30.26 -29.65
CA CYS A 256 -15.29 -30.00 -28.59
C CYS A 256 -15.15 -30.98 -27.42
N VAL A 257 -14.94 -32.28 -27.68
CA VAL A 257 -14.74 -33.28 -26.64
C VAL A 257 -13.44 -33.03 -25.86
N VAL A 258 -12.36 -32.66 -26.54
CA VAL A 258 -11.08 -32.29 -25.90
C VAL A 258 -11.25 -31.08 -24.98
N LEU A 259 -11.97 -30.04 -25.40
CA LEU A 259 -12.26 -28.87 -24.57
C LEU A 259 -13.11 -29.22 -23.34
N LEU A 260 -14.11 -30.11 -23.49
CA LEU A 260 -14.91 -30.58 -22.35
C LEU A 260 -14.09 -31.38 -21.34
N LYS A 261 -13.12 -32.19 -21.81
CA LYS A 261 -12.17 -32.89 -20.92
C LYS A 261 -11.27 -31.90 -20.16
N LYS A 262 -10.73 -30.91 -20.85
CA LYS A 262 -9.92 -29.85 -20.24
C LYS A 262 -10.70 -29.14 -19.13
N TYR A 263 -11.96 -28.79 -19.39
CA TYR A 263 -12.85 -28.18 -18.41
C TYR A 263 -13.08 -29.03 -17.17
N GLU A 264 -13.35 -30.33 -17.32
CA GLU A 264 -13.51 -31.22 -16.17
C GLU A 264 -12.25 -31.29 -15.32
N LYS A 265 -11.09 -31.37 -15.97
CA LYS A 265 -9.81 -31.39 -15.27
C LYS A 265 -9.61 -30.13 -14.44
N GLU A 266 -9.83 -28.95 -15.03
CA GLU A 266 -9.72 -27.66 -14.34
C GLU A 266 -10.70 -27.56 -13.15
N ARG A 267 -11.92 -28.09 -13.30
CA ARG A 267 -12.92 -28.13 -12.21
C ARG A 267 -12.46 -29.02 -11.05
N ILE A 268 -11.97 -30.22 -11.36
CA ILE A 268 -11.44 -31.16 -10.35
C ILE A 268 -10.23 -30.54 -9.63
N GLU A 269 -9.33 -29.88 -10.35
CA GLU A 269 -8.18 -29.17 -9.77
C GLU A 269 -8.62 -28.04 -8.83
N GLN A 270 -9.67 -27.29 -9.17
CA GLN A 270 -10.24 -26.25 -8.29
C GLN A 270 -10.89 -26.84 -7.04
N GLU A 271 -11.71 -27.90 -7.18
CA GLU A 271 -12.34 -28.59 -6.05
C GLU A 271 -11.26 -29.14 -5.09
N LEU A 272 -10.17 -29.72 -5.62
CA LEU A 272 -9.03 -30.18 -4.81
C LEU A 272 -8.27 -29.04 -4.11
N LEU A 273 -8.12 -27.88 -4.78
CA LEU A 273 -7.47 -26.71 -4.18
C LEU A 273 -8.31 -26.11 -3.03
N GLU A 274 -9.63 -26.09 -3.18
CA GLU A 274 -10.55 -25.65 -2.14
C GLU A 274 -10.55 -26.60 -0.93
N GLU A 275 -10.52 -27.92 -1.16
CA GLU A 275 -10.43 -28.92 -0.09
C GLU A 275 -9.09 -28.87 0.66
N THR A 276 -7.97 -28.69 -0.06
CA THR A 276 -6.65 -28.55 0.55
C THR A 276 -6.56 -27.30 1.42
N ASN A 277 -7.05 -26.15 0.94
CA ASN A 277 -7.13 -24.91 1.73
C ASN A 277 -8.06 -25.04 2.95
N PHE A 278 -9.17 -25.78 2.81
CA PHE A 278 -10.08 -26.05 3.93
C PHE A 278 -9.44 -26.94 5.00
N LEU A 279 -8.65 -27.95 4.59
CA LEU A 279 -7.90 -28.81 5.51
C LEU A 279 -6.74 -28.06 6.19
N GLU A 280 -6.09 -27.12 5.50
CA GLU A 280 -5.00 -26.32 6.05
C GLU A 280 -5.50 -25.31 7.09
N ASN A 281 -6.66 -24.67 6.84
CA ASN A 281 -7.30 -23.76 7.79
C ASN A 281 -7.93 -24.45 9.01
N ASN A 282 -8.23 -25.75 8.93
CA ASN A 282 -8.82 -26.52 10.04
C ASN A 282 -7.80 -27.39 10.81
N ASN A 283 -6.50 -27.30 10.49
CA ASN A 283 -5.44 -28.12 11.08
C ASN A 283 -4.98 -27.68 12.50
N HIS A 284 -5.92 -27.22 13.34
CA HIS A 284 -5.69 -27.13 14.78
C HIS A 284 -6.35 -28.25 15.60
N ASN A 285 -7.02 -29.24 14.98
CA ASN A 285 -7.50 -30.41 15.72
C ASN A 285 -7.30 -31.74 14.96
N ASN A 286 -6.16 -32.38 15.25
CA ASN A 286 -5.96 -33.82 15.49
C ASN A 286 -6.99 -34.84 14.92
N TYR A 287 -6.66 -35.54 13.82
CA TYR A 287 -6.64 -37.02 13.62
C TYR A 287 -6.58 -37.41 12.12
N PRO A 288 -6.18 -38.65 11.77
CA PRO A 288 -5.86 -39.08 10.41
C PRO A 288 -7.05 -39.73 9.71
N GLU A 289 -7.69 -39.03 8.77
CA GLU A 289 -8.66 -39.62 7.83
C GLU A 289 -8.45 -39.16 6.38
N LYS A 290 -7.19 -38.90 5.99
CA LYS A 290 -6.82 -38.50 4.60
C LYS A 290 -7.24 -39.48 3.50
N LYS A 291 -7.72 -40.70 3.82
CA LYS A 291 -8.13 -41.73 2.84
C LYS A 291 -9.63 -41.83 2.59
N LYS A 292 -10.48 -41.11 3.34
CA LYS A 292 -11.94 -41.27 3.27
C LYS A 292 -12.67 -40.11 2.58
N VAL A 293 -11.98 -38.99 2.37
CA VAL A 293 -12.56 -37.76 1.82
C VAL A 293 -12.52 -37.72 0.29
N GLU A 294 -11.50 -38.31 -0.34
CA GLU A 294 -11.41 -38.51 -1.82
C GLU A 294 -12.66 -39.20 -2.41
N VAL A 295 -13.38 -40.00 -1.60
CA VAL A 295 -14.53 -40.80 -2.03
C VAL A 295 -15.83 -39.99 -2.05
N SER A 296 -15.90 -38.81 -1.41
CA SER A 296 -17.16 -38.08 -1.24
C SER A 296 -17.40 -37.03 -2.34
N VAL A 297 -16.35 -36.38 -2.85
CA VAL A 297 -16.44 -35.42 -3.99
C VAL A 297 -16.74 -36.15 -5.31
N LEU A 298 -16.30 -37.39 -5.45
CA LEU A 298 -16.57 -38.25 -6.61
C LEU A 298 -18.02 -38.77 -6.72
N GLN A 299 -18.91 -38.50 -5.74
CA GLN A 299 -20.27 -39.04 -5.75
C GLN A 299 -21.25 -38.27 -6.66
N SER A 300 -20.95 -37.02 -7.01
CA SER A 300 -21.71 -36.31 -8.04
C SER A 300 -21.12 -36.65 -9.41
N LYS A 301 -21.87 -37.42 -10.22
CA LYS A 301 -21.44 -37.75 -11.59
C LYS A 301 -21.03 -36.48 -12.32
N SER A 302 -19.79 -36.44 -12.78
CA SER A 302 -19.23 -35.28 -13.46
C SER A 302 -20.07 -34.92 -14.70
N PRO A 303 -20.23 -33.63 -15.04
CA PRO A 303 -20.90 -33.21 -16.28
C PRO A 303 -20.48 -34.02 -17.51
N LEU A 304 -19.19 -34.29 -17.69
CA LEU A 304 -18.65 -35.13 -18.76
C LEU A 304 -19.08 -36.59 -18.62
N GLN A 305 -19.07 -37.15 -17.41
CA GLN A 305 -19.55 -38.52 -17.20
C GLN A 305 -21.03 -38.66 -17.55
N ARG A 306 -21.86 -37.63 -17.28
CA ARG A 306 -23.26 -37.62 -17.71
C ARG A 306 -23.39 -37.56 -19.23
N ILE A 307 -22.53 -36.78 -19.90
CA ILE A 307 -22.49 -36.74 -21.37
C ILE A 307 -22.09 -38.11 -21.92
N ILE A 308 -21.02 -38.70 -21.39
CA ILE A 308 -20.54 -40.03 -21.79
C ILE A 308 -21.64 -41.08 -21.60
N GLU A 309 -22.32 -41.09 -20.45
CA GLU A 309 -23.42 -42.03 -20.19
C GLU A 309 -24.58 -41.87 -21.17
N GLU A 310 -24.97 -40.63 -21.49
CA GLU A 310 -26.05 -40.40 -22.46
C GLU A 310 -25.61 -40.78 -23.87
N VAL A 311 -24.37 -40.47 -24.27
CA VAL A 311 -23.80 -40.90 -25.55
C VAL A 311 -23.76 -42.43 -25.65
N ILE A 312 -23.27 -43.14 -24.62
CA ILE A 312 -23.28 -44.61 -24.56
C ILE A 312 -24.71 -45.14 -24.72
N LYS A 313 -25.66 -44.57 -24.00
CA LYS A 313 -27.05 -45.00 -24.01
C LYS A 313 -27.69 -44.82 -25.38
N GLN A 314 -27.43 -43.69 -26.05
CA GLN A 314 -27.93 -43.43 -27.40
C GLN A 314 -27.28 -44.37 -28.41
N ARG A 315 -25.95 -44.52 -28.40
CA ARG A 315 -25.24 -45.43 -29.32
C ARG A 315 -25.68 -46.88 -29.13
N LYS A 316 -25.81 -47.35 -27.88
CA LYS A 316 -26.36 -48.67 -27.57
C LYS A 316 -27.77 -48.87 -28.14
N LYS A 317 -28.65 -47.87 -28.01
CA LYS A 317 -30.01 -47.92 -28.58
C LYS A 317 -29.97 -48.04 -30.11
N THR A 318 -29.10 -47.30 -30.76
CA THR A 318 -28.93 -47.29 -32.22
C THR A 318 -28.36 -48.62 -32.72
N VAL A 319 -27.30 -49.13 -32.09
CA VAL A 319 -26.71 -50.44 -32.39
C VAL A 319 -27.73 -51.55 -32.20
N LEU A 320 -28.48 -51.56 -31.08
CA LEU A 320 -29.52 -52.55 -30.83
C LEU A 320 -30.64 -52.48 -31.87
N ARG A 321 -31.12 -51.26 -32.20
CA ARG A 321 -32.14 -51.08 -33.24
C ARG A 321 -31.69 -51.67 -34.57
N ARG A 322 -30.43 -51.43 -34.96
CA ARG A 322 -29.87 -51.97 -36.21
C ARG A 322 -29.68 -53.48 -36.15
N PHE A 323 -29.19 -54.01 -35.04
CA PHE A 323 -29.09 -55.46 -34.81
C PHE A 323 -30.46 -56.14 -34.94
N PHE A 324 -31.50 -55.59 -34.31
CA PHE A 324 -32.86 -56.10 -34.47
C PHE A 324 -33.38 -55.93 -35.90
N GLN A 325 -33.05 -54.83 -36.57
CA GLN A 325 -33.42 -54.64 -37.98
C GLN A 325 -32.74 -55.68 -38.88
N LEU A 326 -31.46 -55.98 -38.68
CA LEU A 326 -30.72 -57.04 -39.37
C LEU A 326 -31.37 -58.42 -39.14
N LEU A 327 -31.72 -58.73 -37.89
CA LEU A 327 -32.42 -59.97 -37.54
C LEU A 327 -33.82 -60.08 -38.17
N MET A 328 -34.54 -58.96 -38.28
CA MET A 328 -35.92 -58.94 -38.78
C MET A 328 -36.00 -58.86 -40.31
N THR A 329 -35.06 -58.18 -40.97
CA THR A 329 -35.12 -57.87 -42.40
C THR A 329 -34.11 -58.65 -43.23
N GLY A 330 -33.01 -59.13 -42.64
CA GLY A 330 -32.01 -59.95 -43.32
C GLY A 330 -31.02 -59.20 -44.16
N VAL A 331 -31.14 -57.87 -44.19
CA VAL A 331 -30.35 -57.05 -45.10
C VAL A 331 -29.05 -56.66 -44.41
N THR A 332 -28.03 -57.48 -44.61
CA THR A 332 -26.61 -57.18 -44.35
C THR A 332 -26.10 -56.26 -45.45
N SER A 333 -26.60 -55.02 -45.46
CA SER A 333 -26.07 -53.94 -46.30
C SER A 333 -24.69 -53.46 -45.81
N THR A 334 -23.83 -54.37 -45.37
CA THR A 334 -22.42 -54.15 -45.04
C THR A 334 -21.50 -54.36 -46.26
N GLY A 335 -22.06 -54.68 -47.44
CA GLY A 335 -21.30 -54.93 -48.66
C GLY A 335 -20.86 -53.65 -49.38
N THR A 336 -19.62 -53.25 -49.15
CA THR A 336 -18.76 -52.60 -50.15
C THR A 336 -18.53 -53.55 -51.35
N SER A 337 -19.56 -53.82 -52.15
CA SER A 337 -19.37 -54.40 -53.48
C SER A 337 -19.24 -53.27 -54.49
N LEU A 338 -18.04 -52.71 -54.57
CA LEU A 338 -17.56 -52.05 -55.78
C LEU A 338 -17.26 -53.15 -56.81
N GLN A 339 -18.29 -53.69 -57.44
CA GLN A 339 -18.13 -54.31 -58.75
C GLN A 339 -19.19 -53.76 -59.68
N ASN A 340 -18.66 -53.14 -60.74
CA ASN A 340 -19.33 -52.80 -61.98
C ASN A 340 -20.36 -53.86 -62.33
N ASP A 341 -21.63 -53.47 -62.47
CA ASP A 341 -22.47 -53.97 -63.54
C ASP A 341 -23.63 -53.00 -63.73
N GLU A 342 -23.56 -52.29 -64.86
CA GLU A 342 -24.69 -51.61 -65.45
C GLU A 342 -25.68 -52.67 -65.96
N ASN A 343 -26.52 -53.21 -65.07
CA ASN A 343 -27.90 -53.62 -65.40
C ASN A 343 -28.57 -54.38 -64.24
N GLU A 344 -29.86 -54.09 -64.11
CA GLU A 344 -30.89 -54.86 -63.39
C GLU A 344 -30.92 -54.78 -61.85
N ASN A 345 -31.89 -53.99 -61.37
CA ASN A 345 -32.70 -54.27 -60.18
C ASN A 345 -31.96 -54.79 -58.94
N ASN A 346 -31.25 -53.89 -58.25
CA ASN A 346 -30.88 -54.07 -56.84
C ASN A 346 -32.14 -53.94 -55.95
N THR A 347 -33.05 -54.92 -56.06
CA THR A 347 -34.06 -55.16 -55.05
C THR A 347 -33.36 -55.76 -53.84
N ILE A 348 -33.29 -54.96 -52.78
CA ILE A 348 -32.97 -55.38 -51.41
C ILE A 348 -33.76 -56.67 -51.13
N LYS A 349 -33.10 -57.82 -51.16
CA LYS A 349 -33.75 -59.11 -50.96
C LYS A 349 -33.97 -59.34 -49.47
N PRO A 350 -35.23 -59.54 -49.02
CA PRO A 350 -35.52 -59.84 -47.63
C PRO A 350 -35.03 -61.27 -47.26
N LEU A 351 -34.80 -61.47 -45.95
CA LEU A 351 -34.31 -62.71 -45.30
C LEU A 351 -34.94 -64.02 -45.79
N GLU A 352 -36.15 -63.98 -46.34
CA GLU A 352 -36.85 -65.16 -46.86
C GLU A 352 -36.08 -65.89 -47.97
N THR A 353 -35.17 -65.21 -48.70
CA THR A 353 -34.32 -65.85 -49.73
C THR A 353 -32.97 -66.38 -49.23
N GLU A 354 -32.54 -66.07 -48.00
CA GLU A 354 -31.25 -66.50 -47.44
C GLU A 354 -31.35 -67.42 -46.21
N ILE A 355 -32.56 -67.68 -45.72
CA ILE A 355 -32.80 -68.69 -44.66
C ILE A 355 -32.30 -70.09 -45.07
N ASP A 356 -32.21 -70.36 -46.37
CA ASP A 356 -31.68 -71.62 -46.91
C ASP A 356 -30.14 -71.76 -46.74
N HIS A 357 -29.44 -70.69 -46.34
CA HIS A 357 -27.99 -70.65 -46.14
C HIS A 357 -27.63 -70.06 -44.76
N PRO A 358 -27.91 -70.78 -43.65
CA PRO A 358 -27.69 -70.27 -42.29
C PRO A 358 -26.24 -69.88 -42.02
N VAL A 359 -25.28 -70.56 -42.65
CA VAL A 359 -23.84 -70.26 -42.49
C VAL A 359 -23.50 -68.85 -42.98
N THR A 360 -24.05 -68.44 -44.12
CA THR A 360 -23.81 -67.11 -44.70
C THR A 360 -24.43 -66.02 -43.82
N PHE A 361 -25.69 -66.20 -43.44
CA PHE A 361 -26.41 -65.27 -42.55
C PHE A 361 -25.68 -65.06 -41.21
N PHE A 362 -25.31 -66.14 -40.53
CA PHE A 362 -24.59 -66.02 -39.26
C PHE A 362 -23.19 -65.42 -39.46
N SER A 363 -22.48 -65.74 -40.54
CA SER A 363 -21.18 -65.15 -40.84
C SER A 363 -21.26 -63.62 -41.00
N GLU A 364 -22.26 -63.12 -41.72
CA GLU A 364 -22.45 -61.68 -41.92
C GLU A 364 -22.95 -60.98 -40.65
N LEU A 365 -23.80 -61.64 -39.86
CA LEU A 365 -24.22 -61.14 -38.56
C LEU A 365 -23.02 -61.01 -37.61
N PHE A 366 -22.14 -62.02 -37.54
CA PHE A 366 -20.92 -61.96 -36.74
C PHE A 366 -19.94 -60.90 -37.24
N ALA A 367 -19.79 -60.74 -38.56
CA ALA A 367 -18.97 -59.69 -39.14
C ALA A 367 -19.51 -58.29 -38.76
N PHE A 368 -20.83 -58.07 -38.83
CA PHE A 368 -21.46 -56.83 -38.37
C PHE A 368 -21.21 -56.57 -36.88
N VAL A 369 -21.41 -57.58 -36.02
CA VAL A 369 -21.19 -57.44 -34.57
C VAL A 369 -19.73 -57.13 -34.27
N TYR A 370 -18.80 -57.82 -34.91
CA TYR A 370 -17.37 -57.58 -34.74
C TYR A 370 -16.97 -56.17 -35.20
N GLN A 371 -17.38 -55.77 -36.41
CA GLN A 371 -17.11 -54.42 -36.92
C GLN A 371 -17.71 -53.35 -36.02
N THR A 372 -18.94 -53.55 -35.55
CA THR A 372 -19.60 -52.61 -34.62
C THR A 372 -18.82 -52.51 -33.31
N ALA A 373 -18.39 -53.65 -32.74
CA ALA A 373 -17.60 -53.66 -31.51
C ALA A 373 -16.29 -52.87 -31.65
N VAL A 374 -15.55 -53.07 -32.75
CA VAL A 374 -14.32 -52.32 -33.03
C VAL A 374 -14.61 -50.82 -33.21
N THR A 375 -15.64 -50.45 -33.97
CA THR A 375 -15.98 -49.03 -34.19
C THR A 375 -16.48 -48.32 -32.92
N GLU A 376 -17.19 -49.04 -32.04
CA GLU A 376 -17.61 -48.49 -30.75
C GLU A 376 -16.43 -48.35 -29.79
N GLU A 377 -15.49 -49.30 -29.81
CA GLU A 377 -14.25 -49.21 -29.02
C GLU A 377 -13.41 -48.00 -29.43
N ASP A 378 -13.18 -47.80 -30.73
CA ASP A 378 -12.47 -46.64 -31.28
C ASP A 378 -13.18 -45.31 -30.96
N PHE A 379 -14.52 -45.29 -31.03
CA PHE A 379 -15.30 -44.11 -30.67
C PHE A 379 -15.21 -43.80 -29.17
N MET A 380 -15.32 -44.81 -28.32
CA MET A 380 -15.25 -44.65 -26.86
C MET A 380 -13.84 -44.25 -26.41
N ALA A 381 -12.80 -44.66 -27.15
CA ALA A 381 -11.44 -44.22 -26.93
C ALA A 381 -11.30 -42.69 -26.97
N LEU A 382 -12.11 -41.98 -27.78
CA LEU A 382 -12.10 -40.51 -27.82
C LEU A 382 -12.47 -39.86 -26.48
N TYR A 383 -13.21 -40.54 -25.62
CA TYR A 383 -13.60 -40.06 -24.30
C TYR A 383 -12.68 -40.53 -23.19
N THR A 384 -12.00 -41.66 -23.36
CA THR A 384 -11.17 -42.28 -22.32
C THR A 384 -9.67 -42.04 -22.51
N ARG A 385 -9.22 -41.73 -23.72
CA ARG A 385 -7.82 -41.48 -24.00
C ARG A 385 -7.41 -40.10 -23.48
N ASP A 386 -6.40 -40.07 -22.61
CA ASP A 386 -5.73 -38.84 -22.18
C ASP A 386 -4.79 -38.38 -23.28
N ASP A 387 -5.35 -37.86 -24.37
CA ASP A 387 -4.52 -37.29 -25.42
C ASP A 387 -3.91 -35.99 -24.88
N ASN A 388 -2.59 -36.04 -24.66
CA ASN A 388 -1.80 -34.86 -24.34
C ASN A 388 -1.98 -33.86 -25.50
N PRO A 389 -2.34 -32.58 -25.25
CA PRO A 389 -2.63 -31.60 -26.30
C PRO A 389 -1.43 -31.22 -27.18
N LYS A 390 -0.28 -31.88 -27.03
CA LYS A 390 0.93 -31.68 -27.85
C LYS A 390 0.95 -32.53 -29.12
N ASP A 391 0.13 -33.57 -29.22
CA ASP A 391 0.19 -34.52 -30.34
C ASP A 391 -0.85 -34.23 -31.45
N THR A 392 -1.73 -33.24 -31.25
CA THR A 392 -2.71 -32.78 -32.26
C THR A 392 -2.27 -31.48 -32.92
N SER A 393 -1.12 -31.51 -33.60
CA SER A 393 -0.80 -30.54 -34.65
C SER A 393 -1.03 -31.21 -36.01
N LEU A 394 -2.20 -30.94 -36.59
CA LEU A 394 -2.55 -31.23 -37.98
C LEU A 394 -3.08 -29.95 -38.63
#